data_AF-A0A165ZDG0-F1
#
_entry.id   AF-A0A165ZDG0-F1
#
_cell.length_a   1.000
_cell.length_b   1.000
_cell.length_c   1.000
_cell.angle_alpha   90.00
_cell.angle_beta   90.00
_cell.angle_gamma   90.00
#
_symmetry.space_group_name_H-M   'P 1'
#
loop_
_entity.id
_entity.type
_entity.pdbx_description
1 polymer ?
#
loop_
_entity_poly.entity_id
_entity_poly.type
_entity_poly.pdbx_seq_one_letter_code
_entity_poly.pdbx_strand_id
1 'polypeptide(L)'
;MSQREEDYMVEKFKIQGFKSNLYLYQNENRVLSHEYTKAHGGPTVNQPVLFVAPDTDPVIPDFDAVLRETGFSFSAHIPDDIDDRLPVRTPTWGKGADDSAIKATWLGHACFLVELPREEGKERGVRILFDPVFSHRCSPSQLIGPARFTKAPCKIEEIPQVDAIVISVRSLSSPPVTTTVTVFSQHNHYDHMDTHTITTLFKSQTSASHTPHVFAPLGNEHYFASLHAIPKNHAHTLDWWHALAFHTPHGDVKIHCLPAQHVTGRGITDRFKSLWASWAVESAGTSTGKNVKVWFGGDTGYKSVPREGVDDEDSLPHCPAFKEIGEAFGEFDLAMIPIGAYLPRWFMSPMHCAPQDSVRVFRDVRAKKAVGMHWGTWVLTTEDVLEPPELLRREAEKLGIAPDAFVACKAVGETVVVE
;
A
#
# COMPACT_ATOMS: atom_id res chain seq x y z
N MET A 1 19.26 4.01 -20.64
CA MET A 1 19.39 5.42 -20.24
C MET A 1 20.60 6.00 -20.95
N SER A 2 20.43 7.10 -21.69
CA SER A 2 21.55 7.83 -22.29
C SER A 2 22.23 8.72 -21.25
N GLN A 3 23.52 9.04 -21.45
CA GLN A 3 24.28 9.92 -20.54
C GLN A 3 23.55 11.24 -20.27
N ARG A 4 22.91 11.78 -21.29
CA ARG A 4 22.13 13.03 -21.23
C ARG A 4 20.94 12.96 -20.26
N GLU A 5 20.37 11.77 -20.06
CA GLU A 5 19.20 11.57 -19.21
C GLU A 5 19.59 11.31 -17.76
N GLU A 6 20.73 10.65 -17.55
CA GLU A 6 21.39 10.58 -16.25
C GLU A 6 21.78 11.98 -15.78
N ASP A 7 22.41 12.77 -16.66
CA ASP A 7 22.79 14.16 -16.38
C ASP A 7 21.57 15.03 -16.04
N TYR A 8 20.43 14.85 -16.72
CA TYR A 8 19.18 15.56 -16.41
C TYR A 8 18.62 15.20 -15.02
N MET A 9 18.65 13.92 -14.64
CA MET A 9 18.17 13.46 -13.33
C MET A 9 19.09 13.94 -12.20
N VAL A 10 20.40 13.94 -12.43
CA VAL A 10 21.41 14.50 -11.50
C VAL A 10 21.24 16.02 -11.38
N GLU A 11 21.02 16.73 -12.49
CA GLU A 11 20.88 18.18 -12.52
C GLU A 11 19.60 18.65 -11.80
N LYS A 12 18.46 18.04 -12.14
CA LYS A 12 17.13 18.47 -11.65
C LYS A 12 16.76 17.93 -10.29
N PHE A 13 17.14 16.69 -9.98
CA PHE A 13 16.67 15.99 -8.79
C PHE A 13 17.79 15.59 -7.83
N LYS A 14 19.06 15.85 -8.18
CA LYS A 14 20.25 15.54 -7.34
C LYS A 14 20.39 14.06 -6.98
N ILE A 15 19.82 13.16 -7.80
CA ILE A 15 19.88 11.70 -7.59
C ILE A 15 21.07 11.14 -8.38
N GLN A 16 21.96 10.39 -7.72
CA GLN A 16 23.12 9.71 -8.34
C GLN A 16 22.99 8.19 -8.22
N GLY A 17 23.41 7.44 -9.26
CA GLY A 17 23.92 6.07 -9.08
C GLY A 17 23.05 4.88 -9.49
N PHE A 18 22.36 4.89 -10.65
CA PHE A 18 21.73 3.66 -11.17
C PHE A 18 22.63 2.97 -12.21
N LYS A 19 23.23 1.83 -11.84
CA LYS A 19 24.03 1.00 -12.74
C LYS A 19 23.17 0.39 -13.86
N SER A 20 23.77 0.32 -15.03
CA SER A 20 23.25 0.03 -16.39
C SER A 20 22.42 -1.24 -16.65
N ASN A 21 21.96 -1.97 -15.63
CA ASN A 21 21.21 -3.22 -15.80
C ASN A 21 19.72 -3.10 -15.44
N LEU A 22 19.28 -1.94 -14.95
CA LEU A 22 17.85 -1.60 -14.93
C LEU A 22 17.46 -1.01 -16.29
N TYR A 23 16.71 -1.79 -17.08
CA TYR A 23 15.84 -1.20 -18.08
C TYR A 23 14.71 -0.47 -17.33
N LEU A 24 15.00 0.74 -16.82
CA LEU A 24 13.96 1.75 -16.65
C LEU A 24 13.36 1.92 -18.03
N TYR A 25 12.18 1.34 -18.26
CA TYR A 25 11.38 1.66 -19.43
C TYR A 25 11.09 3.16 -19.35
N GLN A 26 11.88 3.94 -20.06
CA GLN A 26 11.41 5.16 -20.68
C GLN A 26 10.42 4.73 -21.75
N ASN A 27 9.25 4.29 -21.29
CA ASN A 27 8.18 3.90 -22.18
C ASN A 27 7.73 5.15 -22.93
N GLU A 28 7.29 4.98 -24.18
CA GLU A 28 6.65 6.04 -24.97
C GLU A 28 5.48 6.72 -24.22
N ASN A 29 5.01 6.14 -23.10
CA ASN A 29 4.15 6.77 -22.09
C ASN A 29 4.66 8.09 -21.50
N ARG A 30 5.98 8.34 -21.45
CA ARG A 30 6.54 9.65 -21.08
C ARG A 30 6.32 10.69 -22.18
N VAL A 31 6.26 10.26 -23.45
CA VAL A 31 5.91 11.09 -24.60
C VAL A 31 4.39 11.26 -24.70
N LEU A 32 3.61 10.19 -24.55
CA LEU A 32 2.14 10.22 -24.55
C LEU A 32 1.58 11.06 -23.39
N SER A 33 2.18 11.04 -22.19
CA SER A 33 1.76 11.92 -21.10
C SER A 33 2.10 13.38 -21.40
N HIS A 34 3.25 13.66 -22.01
CA HIS A 34 3.64 15.01 -22.46
C HIS A 34 2.71 15.53 -23.57
N GLU A 35 2.31 14.69 -24.51
CA GLU A 35 1.32 15.03 -25.56
C GLU A 35 -0.10 15.16 -25.01
N TYR A 36 -0.51 14.30 -24.07
CA TYR A 36 -1.80 14.43 -23.35
C TYR A 36 -1.85 15.73 -22.53
N THR A 37 -0.72 16.12 -21.93
CA THR A 37 -0.55 17.37 -21.17
C THR A 37 -0.64 18.59 -22.08
N LYS A 38 -0.03 18.54 -23.27
CA LYS A 38 -0.20 19.56 -24.32
C LYS A 38 -1.64 19.67 -24.81
N ALA A 39 -2.37 18.56 -24.88
CA ALA A 39 -3.75 18.53 -25.36
C ALA A 39 -4.80 18.91 -24.28
N HIS A 40 -4.52 18.71 -22.99
CA HIS A 40 -5.53 18.82 -21.91
C HIS A 40 -5.16 19.76 -20.74
N GLY A 41 -4.01 20.45 -20.79
CA GLY A 41 -3.76 21.67 -20.00
C GLY A 41 -3.79 21.54 -18.46
N GLY A 42 -3.28 20.45 -17.89
CA GLY A 42 -3.16 20.28 -16.44
C GLY A 42 -1.75 19.88 -15.98
N PRO A 43 -1.39 20.07 -14.69
CA PRO A 43 -0.11 19.61 -14.16
C PRO A 43 -0.11 18.08 -14.07
N THR A 44 0.76 17.43 -14.85
CA THR A 44 1.01 15.99 -14.85
C THR A 44 2.32 15.70 -14.13
N VAL A 45 2.30 14.70 -13.26
CA VAL A 45 3.49 14.17 -12.60
C VAL A 45 4.21 13.26 -13.60
N ASN A 46 5.50 13.49 -13.86
CA ASN A 46 6.33 12.57 -14.65
C ASN A 46 6.57 11.30 -13.83
N GLN A 47 5.91 10.19 -14.16
CA GLN A 47 6.00 8.96 -13.36
C GLN A 47 6.99 7.95 -13.97
N PRO A 48 7.89 7.34 -13.18
CA PRO A 48 8.63 6.17 -13.60
C PRO A 48 7.68 4.97 -13.62
N VAL A 49 7.56 4.31 -14.77
CA VAL A 49 6.74 3.10 -14.93
C VAL A 49 7.62 1.90 -14.58
N LEU A 50 7.49 1.37 -13.36
CA LEU A 50 8.06 0.08 -12.94
C LEU A 50 7.12 -1.04 -13.43
N PHE A 51 7.09 -1.28 -14.73
CA PHE A 51 6.45 -2.47 -15.29
C PHE A 51 7.51 -3.30 -15.97
N VAL A 52 7.65 -4.53 -15.50
CA VAL A 52 8.53 -5.52 -16.12
C VAL A 52 7.69 -6.25 -17.16
N ALA A 53 7.94 -5.99 -18.44
CA ALA A 53 7.23 -6.64 -19.55
C ALA A 53 8.02 -7.85 -20.05
N PRO A 54 7.35 -8.96 -20.44
CA PRO A 54 7.90 -9.85 -21.46
C PRO A 54 7.91 -9.10 -22.81
N ASP A 55 8.86 -9.43 -23.69
CA ASP A 55 9.22 -8.69 -24.92
C ASP A 55 8.09 -8.44 -25.95
N THR A 56 6.82 -8.84 -25.69
CA THR A 56 5.77 -8.91 -26.72
C THR A 56 4.40 -8.30 -26.38
N ASP A 57 4.15 -7.67 -25.23
CA ASP A 57 2.84 -7.02 -24.98
C ASP A 57 2.93 -5.83 -24.00
N PRO A 58 2.45 -4.62 -24.33
CA PRO A 58 2.41 -3.51 -23.37
C PRO A 58 1.49 -3.87 -22.19
N VAL A 59 2.12 -4.07 -21.03
CA VAL A 59 1.53 -4.36 -19.71
C VAL A 59 0.75 -3.17 -19.12
N ILE A 60 -0.07 -2.50 -19.93
CA ILE A 60 -1.21 -1.77 -19.39
C ILE A 60 -2.30 -2.84 -19.25
N PRO A 61 -2.80 -3.13 -18.04
CA PRO A 61 -3.87 -4.10 -17.88
C PRO A 61 -5.00 -3.76 -18.86
N ASP A 62 -5.35 -4.68 -19.76
CA ASP A 62 -6.48 -4.49 -20.69
C ASP A 62 -7.78 -4.62 -19.90
N PHE A 63 -8.13 -3.53 -19.22
CA PHE A 63 -9.36 -3.42 -18.43
C PHE A 63 -10.57 -3.71 -19.31
N ASP A 64 -10.55 -3.35 -20.60
CA ASP A 64 -11.67 -3.60 -21.51
C ASP A 64 -11.81 -5.10 -21.83
N ALA A 65 -10.70 -5.85 -21.96
CA ALA A 65 -10.75 -7.31 -22.07
C ALA A 65 -11.33 -7.95 -20.82
N VAL A 66 -10.89 -7.54 -19.62
CA VAL A 66 -11.45 -8.04 -18.37
C VAL A 66 -12.94 -7.76 -18.27
N LEU A 67 -13.39 -6.56 -18.63
CA LEU A 67 -14.81 -6.23 -18.65
C LEU A 67 -15.61 -7.11 -19.61
N ARG A 68 -15.08 -7.38 -20.81
CA ARG A 68 -15.71 -8.27 -21.80
C ARG A 68 -15.84 -9.71 -21.31
N GLU A 69 -14.87 -10.18 -20.52
CA GLU A 69 -14.78 -11.58 -20.09
C GLU A 69 -15.48 -11.87 -18.77
N THR A 70 -15.36 -10.96 -17.80
CA THR A 70 -15.92 -11.13 -16.45
C THR A 70 -17.32 -10.55 -16.31
N GLY A 71 -17.83 -9.84 -17.34
CA GLY A 71 -19.17 -9.28 -17.34
C GLY A 71 -19.43 -8.31 -16.19
N PHE A 72 -18.40 -7.59 -15.73
CA PHE A 72 -18.43 -6.69 -14.57
C PHE A 72 -18.63 -7.36 -13.20
N SER A 73 -18.44 -8.68 -13.08
CA SER A 73 -18.59 -9.39 -11.81
C SER A 73 -17.35 -10.19 -11.43
N PHE A 74 -16.52 -9.60 -10.57
CA PHE A 74 -15.66 -10.38 -9.69
C PHE A 74 -16.55 -10.91 -8.57
N SER A 75 -16.97 -12.16 -8.67
CA SER A 75 -17.77 -12.82 -7.64
C SER A 75 -17.00 -14.02 -7.12
N ALA A 76 -16.20 -13.78 -6.08
CA ALA A 76 -15.76 -14.85 -5.21
C ALA A 76 -16.91 -15.22 -4.26
N HIS A 77 -17.08 -16.51 -3.99
CA HIS A 77 -18.02 -16.99 -2.99
C HIS A 77 -17.47 -16.67 -1.59
N ILE A 78 -18.30 -16.03 -0.76
CA ILE A 78 -18.02 -15.85 0.66
C ILE A 78 -18.73 -17.01 1.38
N PRO A 79 -17.99 -17.87 2.10
CA PRO A 79 -18.60 -18.96 2.87
C PRO A 79 -19.60 -18.44 3.91
N ASP A 80 -20.69 -19.19 4.14
CA ASP A 80 -21.70 -18.82 5.14
C ASP A 80 -21.13 -18.80 6.58
N ASP A 81 -20.06 -19.55 6.83
CA ASP A 81 -19.34 -19.66 8.11
C ASP A 81 -18.15 -18.69 8.22
N ILE A 82 -18.11 -17.62 7.42
CA ILE A 82 -16.98 -16.67 7.37
C ILE A 82 -16.68 -16.04 8.74
N ASP A 83 -17.70 -15.77 9.56
CA ASP A 83 -17.53 -15.18 10.89
C ASP A 83 -16.82 -16.14 11.87
N ASP A 84 -16.94 -17.46 11.66
CA ASP A 84 -16.24 -18.48 12.45
C ASP A 84 -14.80 -18.69 11.93
N ARG A 85 -14.60 -18.60 10.61
CA ARG A 85 -13.30 -18.84 9.96
C ARG A 85 -12.37 -17.61 10.01
N LEU A 86 -12.92 -16.41 9.98
CA LEU A 86 -12.21 -15.14 10.09
C LEU A 86 -12.96 -14.19 11.06
N PRO A 87 -12.91 -14.47 12.37
CA PRO A 87 -13.65 -13.67 13.34
C PRO A 87 -13.14 -12.23 13.41
N VAL A 88 -14.07 -11.32 13.67
CA VAL A 88 -13.76 -9.92 14.00
C VAL A 88 -13.70 -9.75 15.51
N ARG A 89 -12.61 -9.20 16.02
CA ARG A 89 -12.39 -8.99 17.46
C ARG A 89 -12.12 -7.52 17.75
N THR A 90 -12.56 -7.06 18.91
CA THR A 90 -12.17 -5.74 19.41
C THR A 90 -10.66 -5.73 19.65
N PRO A 91 -9.90 -4.78 19.07
CA PRO A 91 -8.46 -4.78 19.20
C PRO A 91 -8.02 -4.51 20.64
N THR A 92 -7.00 -5.24 21.08
CA THR A 92 -6.36 -5.01 22.38
C THR A 92 -5.20 -4.03 22.31
N TRP A 93 -4.80 -3.64 21.10
CA TRP A 93 -3.68 -2.73 20.81
C TRP A 93 -2.34 -3.24 21.38
N GLY A 94 -2.20 -4.56 21.54
CA GLY A 94 -1.02 -5.17 22.17
C GLY A 94 -0.92 -4.89 23.68
N LYS A 95 -2.04 -4.65 24.38
CA LYS A 95 -2.05 -4.48 25.85
C LYS A 95 -1.39 -5.69 26.54
N GLY A 96 -0.35 -5.40 27.33
CA GLY A 96 0.43 -6.41 28.06
C GLY A 96 1.65 -6.95 27.31
N ALA A 97 1.86 -6.54 26.06
CA ALA A 97 3.12 -6.76 25.35
C ALA A 97 4.24 -5.86 25.91
N ASP A 98 5.50 -6.28 25.72
CA ASP A 98 6.67 -5.50 26.10
C ASP A 98 6.68 -4.13 25.38
N ASP A 99 7.13 -3.09 26.09
CA ASP A 99 7.26 -1.74 25.54
C ASP A 99 8.39 -1.62 24.52
N SER A 100 9.33 -2.56 24.52
CA SER A 100 10.41 -2.67 23.55
C SER A 100 10.00 -3.36 22.24
N ALA A 101 8.79 -3.94 22.17
CA ALA A 101 8.30 -4.65 21.00
C ALA A 101 7.55 -3.74 20.01
N ILE A 102 7.58 -4.10 18.73
CA ILE A 102 6.69 -3.54 17.70
C ILE A 102 5.33 -4.22 17.84
N LYS A 103 4.25 -3.43 17.85
CA LYS A 103 2.88 -3.95 17.94
C LYS A 103 2.11 -3.55 16.68
N ALA A 104 1.80 -4.52 15.83
CA ALA A 104 1.08 -4.30 14.57
C ALA A 104 -0.33 -4.89 14.66
N THR A 105 -1.33 -4.01 14.74
CA THR A 105 -2.75 -4.39 14.83
C THR A 105 -3.39 -4.31 13.45
N TRP A 106 -3.89 -5.44 12.96
CA TRP A 106 -4.57 -5.50 11.68
C TRP A 106 -6.02 -5.04 11.82
N LEU A 107 -6.40 -3.99 11.10
CA LEU A 107 -7.74 -3.39 11.15
C LEU A 107 -8.61 -3.78 9.94
N GLY A 108 -8.12 -4.73 9.13
CA GLY A 108 -8.74 -5.21 7.90
C GLY A 108 -8.08 -4.64 6.66
N HIS A 109 -8.08 -5.41 5.58
CA HIS A 109 -7.49 -5.06 4.28
C HIS A 109 -6.01 -4.69 4.42
N ALA A 110 -5.58 -3.52 3.91
CA ALA A 110 -4.24 -2.96 4.11
C ALA A 110 -4.13 -2.05 5.36
N CYS A 111 -5.20 -1.92 6.15
CA CYS A 111 -5.22 -1.02 7.30
C CYS A 111 -4.49 -1.65 8.50
N PHE A 112 -3.40 -1.01 8.94
CA PHE A 112 -2.63 -1.42 10.11
C PHE A 112 -2.37 -0.25 11.04
N LEU A 113 -2.59 -0.46 12.34
CA LEU A 113 -2.03 0.42 13.36
C LEU A 113 -0.75 -0.21 13.91
N VAL A 114 0.39 0.44 13.68
CA VAL A 114 1.69 0.01 14.18
C VAL A 114 2.16 0.94 15.29
N GLU A 115 2.42 0.39 16.48
CA GLU A 115 3.14 1.07 17.56
C GLU A 115 4.61 0.60 17.53
N LEU A 116 5.53 1.55 17.37
CA LEU A 116 6.96 1.31 17.46
C LEU A 116 7.37 1.15 18.93
N PRO A 117 8.56 0.59 19.22
CA PRO A 117 9.08 0.50 20.58
C PRO A 117 9.13 1.85 21.27
N ARG A 118 8.77 1.86 22.55
CA ARG A 118 8.76 3.06 23.39
C ARG A 118 10.19 3.55 23.60
N GLU A 119 10.43 4.84 23.34
CA GLU A 119 11.68 5.49 23.74
C GLU A 119 11.71 5.75 25.25
N GLU A 120 12.91 5.79 25.82
CA GLU A 120 13.07 6.06 27.26
C GLU A 120 12.48 7.43 27.64
N GLY A 121 11.72 7.48 28.73
CA GLY A 121 11.08 8.71 29.20
C GLY A 121 9.81 9.12 28.44
N LYS A 122 9.40 8.38 27.40
CA LYS A 122 8.12 8.58 26.70
C LYS A 122 7.00 7.75 27.34
N GLU A 123 5.76 8.23 27.23
CA GLU A 123 4.56 7.55 27.74
C GLU A 123 4.23 6.27 26.97
N ARG A 124 4.42 6.31 25.64
CA ARG A 124 4.19 5.22 24.71
C ARG A 124 5.12 5.37 23.50
N GLY A 125 5.21 4.33 22.67
CA GLY A 125 5.86 4.43 21.38
C GLY A 125 5.04 5.21 20.35
N VAL A 126 5.70 5.59 19.25
CA VAL A 126 5.08 6.30 18.14
C VAL A 126 4.11 5.38 17.41
N ARG A 127 2.91 5.88 17.14
CA ARG A 127 1.84 5.14 16.46
C ARG A 127 1.64 5.65 15.05
N ILE A 128 1.74 4.74 14.09
CA ILE A 128 1.55 5.02 12.66
C ILE A 128 0.38 4.17 12.15
N LEU A 129 -0.57 4.82 11.49
CA LEU A 129 -1.73 4.19 10.88
C LEU A 129 -1.56 4.16 9.36
N PHE A 130 -1.42 2.96 8.80
CA PHE A 130 -1.27 2.74 7.37
C PHE A 130 -2.63 2.49 6.72
N ASP A 131 -2.87 3.10 5.56
CA ASP A 131 -4.04 2.95 4.68
C ASP A 131 -5.37 2.80 5.42
N PRO A 132 -5.80 3.81 6.20
CA PRO A 132 -6.99 3.70 7.02
C PRO A 132 -8.28 3.67 6.19
N VAL A 133 -9.03 2.57 6.34
CA VAL A 133 -10.29 2.32 5.64
C VAL A 133 -11.32 1.66 6.56
N PHE A 134 -12.32 2.42 7.00
CA PHE A 134 -13.39 1.95 7.90
C PHE A 134 -14.77 1.96 7.26
N SER A 135 -14.91 2.54 6.06
CA SER A 135 -16.15 2.55 5.31
C SER A 135 -16.67 1.15 4.95
N HIS A 136 -17.99 1.01 4.83
CA HIS A 136 -18.62 -0.27 4.48
C HIS A 136 -18.31 -0.69 3.05
N ARG A 137 -18.36 0.26 2.10
CA ARG A 137 -17.99 0.01 0.70
C ARG A 137 -16.70 0.73 0.30
N CYS A 138 -15.84 0.04 -0.44
CA CYS A 138 -14.67 0.62 -1.12
C CYS A 138 -15.07 1.13 -2.52
N SER A 139 -15.91 2.17 -2.55
CA SER A 139 -16.48 2.72 -3.77
C SER A 139 -16.73 4.22 -3.66
N PRO A 140 -16.73 4.98 -4.78
CA PRO A 140 -17.18 6.38 -4.77
C PRO A 140 -18.61 6.57 -4.23
N SER A 141 -19.41 5.49 -4.15
CA SER A 141 -20.75 5.50 -3.55
C SER A 141 -20.90 4.43 -2.46
N GLN A 142 -21.62 4.73 -1.38
CA GLN A 142 -22.01 3.71 -0.39
C GLN A 142 -23.22 2.88 -0.82
N LEU A 143 -23.85 3.23 -1.95
CA LEU A 143 -24.98 2.47 -2.51
C LEU A 143 -24.54 1.34 -3.44
N ILE A 144 -23.42 1.51 -4.17
CA ILE A 144 -22.96 0.61 -5.25
C ILE A 144 -21.47 0.32 -5.05
N GLY A 145 -21.01 -0.87 -5.43
CA GLY A 145 -19.60 -1.29 -5.34
C GLY A 145 -19.34 -2.28 -4.20
N PRO A 146 -18.11 -2.78 -4.04
CA PRO A 146 -17.84 -3.89 -3.11
C PRO A 146 -18.14 -3.50 -1.67
N ALA A 147 -18.98 -4.28 -0.99
CA ALA A 147 -19.21 -4.17 0.45
C ALA A 147 -18.27 -5.09 1.20
N ARG A 148 -17.83 -4.66 2.38
CA ARG A 148 -16.99 -5.49 3.23
C ARG A 148 -17.78 -6.71 3.70
N PHE A 149 -17.15 -7.87 3.67
CA PHE A 149 -17.72 -9.10 4.22
C PHE A 149 -17.29 -9.34 5.67
N THR A 150 -16.18 -8.72 6.10
CA THR A 150 -15.84 -8.59 7.52
C THR A 150 -16.15 -7.18 8.02
N LYS A 151 -16.65 -7.07 9.24
CA LYS A 151 -16.90 -5.78 9.90
C LYS A 151 -15.59 -5.11 10.28
N ALA A 152 -15.57 -3.78 10.34
CA ALA A 152 -14.49 -3.07 11.03
C ALA A 152 -14.43 -3.54 12.49
N PRO A 153 -13.22 -3.76 13.04
CA PRO A 153 -13.06 -4.32 14.38
C PRO A 153 -13.37 -3.32 15.51
N CYS A 154 -13.41 -2.02 15.19
CA CYS A 154 -13.75 -0.95 16.11
C CYS A 154 -14.35 0.24 15.34
N LYS A 155 -14.84 1.24 16.06
CA LYS A 155 -15.17 2.55 15.49
C LYS A 155 -13.91 3.38 15.25
N ILE A 156 -14.01 4.40 14.40
CA ILE A 156 -12.88 5.29 14.10
C ILE A 156 -12.44 6.04 15.37
N GLU A 157 -13.40 6.43 16.21
CA GLU A 157 -13.16 7.14 17.47
C GLU A 157 -12.53 6.25 18.56
N GLU A 158 -12.57 4.93 18.39
CA GLU A 158 -11.94 3.96 19.29
C GLU A 158 -10.48 3.67 18.91
N ILE A 159 -10.03 4.14 17.74
CA ILE A 159 -8.62 4.07 17.34
C ILE A 159 -7.81 4.95 18.30
N PRO A 160 -6.76 4.41 18.95
CA PRO A 160 -5.90 5.21 19.81
C PRO A 160 -5.32 6.42 19.08
N GLN A 161 -4.89 7.44 19.84
CA GLN A 161 -4.23 8.60 19.25
C GLN A 161 -3.03 8.16 18.39
N VAL A 162 -3.00 8.60 17.14
CA VAL A 162 -1.93 8.31 16.17
C VAL A 162 -1.06 9.53 15.96
N ASP A 163 0.21 9.31 15.67
CA ASP A 163 1.19 10.37 15.40
C ASP A 163 1.35 10.62 13.89
N ALA A 164 1.20 9.56 13.09
CA ALA A 164 1.23 9.63 11.63
C ALA A 164 0.17 8.74 10.99
N ILE A 165 -0.33 9.20 9.85
CA ILE A 165 -1.16 8.45 8.91
C ILE A 165 -0.38 8.33 7.61
N VAL A 166 -0.27 7.13 7.06
CA VAL A 166 0.50 6.87 5.83
C VAL A 166 -0.43 6.27 4.78
N ILE A 167 -0.40 6.84 3.58
CA ILE A 167 -1.20 6.42 2.43
C ILE A 167 -0.26 5.85 1.36
N SER A 168 -0.47 4.61 0.90
CA SER A 168 0.35 3.99 -0.15
C SER A 168 -0.11 4.33 -1.56
N VAL A 169 -1.41 4.27 -1.81
CA VAL A 169 -1.96 4.43 -3.15
C VAL A 169 -3.27 5.20 -3.13
N ARG A 170 -3.47 5.93 -4.22
CA ARG A 170 -4.77 6.44 -4.63
C ARG A 170 -5.39 5.45 -5.63
N SER A 171 -6.02 4.40 -5.08
CA SER A 171 -6.56 3.25 -5.84
C SER A 171 -7.69 3.64 -6.81
N LEU A 172 -7.75 2.92 -7.94
CA LEU A 172 -8.72 3.01 -9.05
C LEU A 172 -10.10 2.52 -8.64
N SER A 173 -11.14 3.29 -8.96
CA SER A 173 -12.48 2.73 -9.00
C SER A 173 -12.58 1.90 -10.28
N SER A 174 -13.31 0.79 -10.22
CA SER A 174 -13.79 0.11 -11.42
C SER A 174 -14.36 1.15 -12.40
N PRO A 175 -14.15 1.00 -13.71
CA PRO A 175 -14.59 1.98 -14.70
C PRO A 175 -16.08 2.27 -14.54
N PRO A 176 -16.51 3.54 -14.63
CA PRO A 176 -17.90 3.88 -14.38
C PRO A 176 -18.79 3.35 -15.48
N VAL A 177 -20.01 3.02 -15.06
CA VAL A 177 -21.18 2.80 -15.90
C VAL A 177 -21.31 3.98 -16.87
N THR A 178 -21.19 3.71 -18.17
CA THR A 178 -21.65 4.62 -19.22
C THR A 178 -23.17 4.68 -19.13
N THR A 179 -23.74 5.65 -18.41
CA THR A 179 -25.01 6.33 -18.74
C THR A 179 -25.23 7.49 -17.76
N THR A 180 -25.28 8.70 -18.33
CA THR A 180 -25.75 9.97 -17.75
C THR A 180 -24.91 10.57 -16.61
N VAL A 181 -24.26 11.70 -16.98
CA VAL A 181 -23.61 12.68 -16.11
C VAL A 181 -24.42 12.92 -14.83
N THR A 182 -23.87 12.52 -13.69
CA THR A 182 -24.13 13.18 -12.42
C THR A 182 -22.79 13.48 -11.75
N VAL A 183 -22.42 14.75 -11.77
CA VAL A 183 -21.30 15.28 -11.00
C VAL A 183 -21.68 15.18 -9.52
N PHE A 184 -21.24 14.14 -8.84
CA PHE A 184 -21.16 14.12 -7.37
C PHE A 184 -19.70 14.28 -6.97
N SER A 185 -19.24 15.54 -7.00
CA SER A 185 -18.10 15.95 -6.19
C SER A 185 -18.56 15.95 -4.72
N GLN A 186 -18.26 14.89 -3.95
CA GLN A 186 -17.95 14.96 -2.50
C GLN A 186 -17.82 13.64 -1.70
N HIS A 187 -17.82 12.44 -2.29
CA HIS A 187 -17.53 11.22 -1.52
C HIS A 187 -16.49 10.35 -2.23
N ASN A 188 -15.41 10.05 -1.52
CA ASN A 188 -14.21 9.48 -2.10
C ASN A 188 -13.79 8.29 -1.20
N HIS A 189 -14.30 7.08 -1.46
CA HIS A 189 -13.81 5.85 -0.82
C HIS A 189 -13.09 4.99 -1.83
N TYR A 190 -11.88 4.60 -1.48
CA TYR A 190 -11.07 3.63 -2.19
C TYR A 190 -10.36 2.84 -1.11
N ASP A 191 -10.05 1.60 -1.40
CA ASP A 191 -9.63 0.57 -0.47
C ASP A 191 -8.31 0.87 0.27
N HIS A 192 -7.62 1.97 -0.07
CA HIS A 192 -6.40 2.45 0.62
C HIS A 192 -6.49 3.87 1.16
N MET A 193 -7.54 4.62 0.80
CA MET A 193 -7.66 6.02 1.17
C MET A 193 -9.13 6.42 1.30
N ASP A 194 -9.63 6.30 2.52
CA ASP A 194 -10.98 6.66 2.91
C ASP A 194 -11.05 8.10 3.45
N THR A 195 -11.66 9.01 2.67
CA THR A 195 -11.86 10.40 3.08
C THR A 195 -12.60 10.51 4.42
N HIS A 196 -13.62 9.67 4.66
CA HIS A 196 -14.39 9.73 5.89
C HIS A 196 -13.51 9.38 7.08
N THR A 197 -12.76 8.28 6.98
CA THR A 197 -11.84 7.86 8.05
C THR A 197 -10.79 8.93 8.35
N ILE A 198 -10.10 9.43 7.31
CA ILE A 198 -9.04 10.44 7.49
C ILE A 198 -9.61 11.72 8.12
N THR A 199 -10.72 12.25 7.60
CA THR A 199 -11.30 13.51 8.13
C THR A 199 -11.83 13.35 9.55
N THR A 200 -12.40 12.21 9.90
CA THR A 200 -12.86 11.91 11.27
C THR A 200 -11.68 11.78 12.24
N LEU A 201 -10.58 11.13 11.84
CA LEU A 201 -9.35 11.04 12.65
C LEU A 201 -8.76 12.42 12.93
N PHE A 202 -8.58 13.26 11.90
CA PHE A 202 -8.06 14.61 12.11
C PHE A 202 -8.98 15.44 13.01
N LYS A 203 -10.30 15.37 12.82
CA LYS A 203 -11.26 16.10 13.67
C LYS A 203 -11.24 15.63 15.12
N SER A 204 -11.10 14.33 15.38
CA SER A 204 -11.18 13.76 16.73
C SER A 204 -9.85 13.82 17.48
N GLN A 205 -8.71 13.78 16.78
CA GLN A 205 -7.39 13.66 17.41
C GLN A 205 -6.55 14.94 17.37
N THR A 206 -6.96 15.95 16.60
CA THR A 206 -6.31 17.27 16.60
C THR A 206 -6.65 18.02 17.89
N SER A 207 -5.63 18.45 18.61
CA SER A 207 -5.71 19.19 19.87
C SER A 207 -4.59 20.22 19.97
N ALA A 208 -4.60 21.06 21.01
CA ALA A 208 -3.55 22.06 21.24
C ALA A 208 -2.15 21.45 21.45
N SER A 209 -2.07 20.22 21.97
CA SER A 209 -0.81 19.54 22.28
C SER A 209 -0.40 18.47 21.27
N HIS A 210 -1.30 18.10 20.35
CA HIS A 210 -1.06 17.01 19.41
C HIS A 210 -1.86 17.18 18.13
N THR A 211 -1.23 17.00 16.98
CA THR A 211 -1.90 16.93 15.68
C THR A 211 -1.18 15.87 14.84
N PRO A 212 -1.88 14.84 14.32
CA PRO A 212 -1.24 13.81 13.52
C PRO A 212 -0.67 14.39 12.23
N HIS A 213 0.39 13.77 11.71
CA HIS A 213 0.88 14.03 10.35
C HIS A 213 0.20 13.07 9.36
N VAL A 214 0.02 13.47 8.11
CA VAL A 214 -0.36 12.59 7.01
C VAL A 214 0.71 12.59 5.93
N PHE A 215 1.07 11.40 5.46
CA PHE A 215 2.05 11.15 4.42
C PHE A 215 1.36 10.47 3.23
N ALA A 216 1.64 10.95 2.02
CA ALA A 216 1.20 10.30 0.80
C ALA A 216 2.23 10.47 -0.32
N PRO A 217 2.10 9.72 -1.43
CA PRO A 217 2.98 9.89 -2.57
C PRO A 217 2.70 11.22 -3.28
N LEU A 218 3.68 11.70 -4.05
CA LEU A 218 3.61 12.90 -4.87
C LEU A 218 2.32 12.98 -5.71
N GLY A 219 1.70 14.16 -5.81
CA GLY A 219 0.46 14.37 -6.58
C GLY A 219 -0.84 14.30 -5.75
N ASN A 220 -0.74 14.09 -4.43
CA ASN A 220 -1.89 14.09 -3.51
C ASN A 220 -2.13 15.45 -2.81
N GLU A 221 -1.34 16.48 -3.12
CA GLU A 221 -1.35 17.79 -2.45
C GLU A 221 -2.72 18.46 -2.57
N HIS A 222 -3.24 18.52 -3.80
CA HIS A 222 -4.54 19.14 -4.08
C HIS A 222 -5.69 18.42 -3.39
N TYR A 223 -5.57 17.10 -3.22
CA TYR A 223 -6.59 16.32 -2.53
C TYR A 223 -6.58 16.62 -1.04
N PHE A 224 -5.42 16.59 -0.36
CA PHE A 224 -5.38 16.92 1.06
C PHE A 224 -5.77 18.38 1.33
N ALA A 225 -5.39 19.31 0.45
CA ALA A 225 -5.82 20.69 0.54
C ALA A 225 -7.35 20.83 0.46
N SER A 226 -8.02 20.02 -0.36
CA SER A 226 -9.49 20.08 -0.52
C SER A 226 -10.26 19.50 0.67
N LEU A 227 -9.62 18.71 1.54
CA LEU A 227 -10.28 18.15 2.71
C LEU A 227 -10.55 19.20 3.79
N HIS A 228 -9.80 20.30 3.84
CA HIS A 228 -9.84 21.38 4.84
C HIS A 228 -9.68 20.94 6.32
N ALA A 229 -9.70 19.64 6.61
CA ALA A 229 -9.54 19.06 7.95
C ALA A 229 -8.07 18.91 8.36
N ILE A 230 -7.14 19.02 7.41
CA ILE A 230 -5.72 18.72 7.60
C ILE A 230 -4.92 20.04 7.54
N PRO A 231 -4.20 20.42 8.61
CA PRO A 231 -3.32 21.58 8.57
C PRO A 231 -2.22 21.41 7.52
N LYS A 232 -1.90 22.49 6.79
CA LYS A 232 -0.97 22.43 5.65
C LYS A 232 0.44 21.92 6.03
N ASN A 233 0.93 22.25 7.22
CA ASN A 233 2.21 21.79 7.75
C ASN A 233 2.18 20.35 8.30
N HIS A 234 1.01 19.70 8.29
CA HIS A 234 0.83 18.31 8.69
C HIS A 234 0.51 17.39 7.50
N ALA A 235 0.42 17.93 6.27
CA ALA A 235 0.24 17.14 5.05
C ALA A 235 1.55 17.11 4.25
N HIS A 236 2.11 15.92 4.09
CA HIS A 236 3.40 15.71 3.44
C HIS A 236 3.24 14.81 2.22
N THR A 237 3.62 15.31 1.05
CA THR A 237 3.72 14.50 -0.16
C THR A 237 5.18 14.27 -0.51
N LEU A 238 5.53 13.01 -0.79
CA LEU A 238 6.92 12.60 -1.01
C LEU A 238 7.04 11.85 -2.34
N ASP A 239 8.16 12.06 -3.03
CA ASP A 239 8.57 11.29 -4.19
C ASP A 239 9.40 10.07 -3.73
N TRP A 240 9.58 9.08 -4.59
CA TRP A 240 10.38 7.90 -4.24
C TRP A 240 11.80 8.28 -3.84
N TRP A 241 12.31 7.57 -2.86
CA TRP A 241 13.61 7.78 -2.21
C TRP A 241 13.73 9.10 -1.43
N HIS A 242 12.68 9.94 -1.41
CA HIS A 242 12.61 11.04 -0.46
C HIS A 242 12.17 10.54 0.91
N ALA A 243 12.63 11.26 1.93
CA ALA A 243 12.29 10.97 3.30
C ALA A 243 12.06 12.27 4.07
N LEU A 244 11.24 12.19 5.11
CA LEU A 244 11.02 13.28 6.04
C LEU A 244 11.17 12.75 7.46
N ALA A 245 12.09 13.35 8.21
CA ALA A 245 12.18 13.19 9.65
C ALA A 245 11.27 14.21 10.34
N PHE A 246 10.56 13.77 11.38
CA PHE A 246 9.69 14.63 12.17
C PHE A 246 9.68 14.19 13.62
N HIS A 247 9.42 15.16 14.49
CA HIS A 247 9.39 14.99 15.93
C HIS A 247 7.93 14.85 16.39
N THR A 248 7.67 13.90 17.27
CA THR A 248 6.37 13.73 17.92
C THR A 248 6.54 13.80 19.44
N PRO A 249 5.45 14.01 20.22
CA PRO A 249 5.53 13.89 21.67
C PRO A 249 6.08 12.52 22.13
N HIS A 250 5.88 11.48 21.31
CA HIS A 250 6.14 10.06 21.63
C HIS A 250 7.45 9.52 21.08
N GLY A 251 8.20 10.31 20.30
CA GLY A 251 9.47 9.88 19.71
C GLY A 251 9.76 10.49 18.34
N ASP A 252 10.96 10.22 17.86
CA ASP A 252 11.50 10.76 16.61
C ASP A 252 11.46 9.70 15.51
N VAL A 253 10.86 10.05 14.39
CA VAL A 253 10.63 9.10 13.30
C VAL A 253 11.01 9.70 11.96
N LYS A 254 11.55 8.85 11.10
CA LYS A 254 11.83 9.16 9.71
C LYS A 254 11.01 8.26 8.80
N ILE A 255 10.21 8.86 7.93
CA ILE A 255 9.37 8.14 6.96
C ILE A 255 9.96 8.35 5.57
N HIS A 256 10.18 7.24 4.87
CA HIS A 256 10.71 7.17 3.52
C HIS A 256 9.62 6.72 2.56
N CYS A 257 9.42 7.48 1.49
CA CYS A 257 8.59 7.08 0.36
C CYS A 257 9.45 6.22 -0.57
N LEU A 258 9.01 5.00 -0.85
CA LEU A 258 9.79 4.00 -1.59
C LEU A 258 9.00 3.47 -2.79
N PRO A 259 9.68 2.95 -3.83
CA PRO A 259 8.98 2.42 -4.99
C PRO A 259 8.08 1.22 -4.65
N ALA A 260 7.03 1.08 -5.44
CA ALA A 260 6.17 -0.10 -5.56
C ALA A 260 5.84 -0.30 -7.04
N GLN A 261 5.35 -1.47 -7.43
CA GLN A 261 4.88 -1.77 -8.78
C GLN A 261 3.35 -1.76 -8.78
N HIS A 262 2.74 -0.63 -9.11
CA HIS A 262 1.29 -0.47 -9.10
C HIS A 262 0.82 0.68 -10.01
N VAL A 263 -0.45 1.05 -9.92
CA VAL A 263 -1.06 2.16 -10.68
C VAL A 263 -1.98 2.99 -9.78
N THR A 264 -2.39 4.18 -10.25
CA THR A 264 -3.33 5.07 -9.54
C THR A 264 -4.43 5.60 -10.43
N GLY A 265 -5.51 6.05 -9.81
CA GLY A 265 -6.60 6.85 -10.39
C GLY A 265 -7.82 6.79 -9.48
N ARG A 266 -8.76 7.72 -9.50
CA ARG A 266 -10.04 7.65 -8.74
C ARG A 266 -11.24 7.79 -9.67
N GLY A 267 -11.17 8.72 -10.61
CA GLY A 267 -12.11 8.89 -11.70
C GLY A 267 -11.58 8.40 -13.04
N ILE A 268 -12.34 8.69 -14.09
CA ILE A 268 -12.05 8.27 -15.47
C ILE A 268 -10.81 8.99 -16.02
N THR A 269 -10.56 10.21 -15.56
CA THR A 269 -9.56 11.13 -16.16
C THR A 269 -8.35 11.37 -15.27
N ASP A 270 -8.24 10.76 -14.09
CA ASP A 270 -7.11 10.97 -13.17
C ASP A 270 -6.21 9.74 -12.99
N ARG A 271 -6.28 8.80 -13.94
CA ARG A 271 -5.28 7.72 -14.03
C ARG A 271 -3.87 8.31 -14.11
N PHE A 272 -2.95 7.77 -13.30
CA PHE A 272 -1.54 8.18 -13.22
C PHE A 272 -1.29 9.65 -12.84
N LYS A 273 -2.28 10.34 -12.24
CA LYS A 273 -2.11 11.74 -11.78
C LYS A 273 -1.49 11.87 -10.39
N SER A 274 -1.33 10.76 -9.67
CA SER A 274 -0.65 10.69 -8.37
C SER A 274 0.28 9.49 -8.34
N LEU A 275 1.35 9.56 -7.57
CA LEU A 275 2.29 8.45 -7.38
C LEU A 275 1.66 7.37 -6.47
N TRP A 276 2.20 6.15 -6.54
CA TRP A 276 1.97 5.04 -5.62
C TRP A 276 3.29 4.73 -4.92
N ALA A 277 3.27 4.24 -3.69
CA ALA A 277 4.51 3.98 -2.95
C ALA A 277 4.37 2.85 -1.95
N SER A 278 5.49 2.17 -1.71
CA SER A 278 5.74 1.50 -0.43
C SER A 278 6.37 2.51 0.54
N TRP A 279 6.44 2.16 1.82
CA TRP A 279 6.93 3.07 2.86
C TRP A 279 7.87 2.36 3.81
N ALA A 280 9.00 2.98 4.13
CA ALA A 280 9.84 2.57 5.25
C ALA A 280 9.74 3.58 6.39
N VAL A 281 9.68 3.08 7.61
CA VAL A 281 9.66 3.87 8.83
C VAL A 281 10.83 3.48 9.70
N GLU A 282 11.66 4.46 10.06
CA GLU A 282 12.78 4.29 10.97
C GLU A 282 12.50 5.08 12.26
N SER A 283 12.55 4.43 13.42
CA SER A 283 12.60 5.12 14.72
C SER A 283 14.03 5.55 15.03
N ALA A 284 14.22 6.73 15.63
CA ALA A 284 15.49 7.11 16.21
C ALA A 284 15.53 6.79 17.71
N GLY A 285 16.64 6.26 18.23
CA GLY A 285 16.91 6.27 19.67
C GLY A 285 15.91 5.50 20.56
N THR A 286 15.50 4.30 20.15
CA THR A 286 14.59 3.46 20.96
C THR A 286 15.20 3.05 22.30
N SER A 287 14.37 2.63 23.26
CA SER A 287 14.81 2.08 24.56
C SER A 287 15.77 0.89 24.46
N THR A 288 15.81 0.23 23.31
CA THR A 288 16.74 -0.88 23.03
C THR A 288 18.13 -0.42 22.58
N GLY A 289 18.32 0.88 22.36
CA GLY A 289 19.54 1.46 21.79
C GLY A 289 19.75 1.16 20.30
N LYS A 290 18.77 0.54 19.62
CA LYS A 290 18.79 0.24 18.19
C LYS A 290 17.68 0.99 17.46
N ASN A 291 17.95 1.38 16.21
CA ASN A 291 16.91 1.91 15.33
C ASN A 291 16.09 0.74 14.80
N VAL A 292 14.77 0.81 15.00
CA VAL A 292 13.80 -0.16 14.50
C VAL A 292 13.31 0.29 13.14
N LYS A 293 13.15 -0.68 12.22
CA LYS A 293 12.72 -0.40 10.85
C LYS A 293 11.51 -1.24 10.48
N VAL A 294 10.45 -0.56 10.06
CA VAL A 294 9.21 -1.16 9.57
C VAL A 294 9.02 -0.83 8.10
N TRP A 295 8.62 -1.80 7.29
CA TRP A 295 8.27 -1.60 5.89
C TRP A 295 6.80 -1.90 5.63
N PHE A 296 6.13 -1.04 4.88
CA PHE A 296 4.76 -1.19 4.44
C PHE A 296 4.74 -1.25 2.91
N GLY A 297 4.38 -2.39 2.35
CA GLY A 297 4.46 -2.63 0.91
C GLY A 297 3.48 -1.83 0.06
N GLY A 298 2.40 -1.34 0.68
CA GLY A 298 1.24 -0.84 -0.06
C GLY A 298 0.66 -1.90 -0.99
N ASP A 299 -0.14 -1.45 -1.95
CA ASP A 299 -0.50 -2.29 -3.09
C ASP A 299 0.62 -2.34 -4.09
N THR A 300 1.03 -3.56 -4.41
CA THR A 300 2.10 -3.79 -5.36
C THR A 300 2.00 -5.16 -5.99
N GLY A 301 2.39 -5.23 -7.27
CA GLY A 301 2.80 -6.45 -7.95
C GLY A 301 4.28 -6.72 -7.75
N TYR A 302 4.73 -7.82 -8.34
CA TYR A 302 6.14 -8.22 -8.34
C TYR A 302 6.66 -8.54 -9.75
N LYS A 303 5.79 -9.02 -10.64
CA LYS A 303 6.11 -9.44 -12.01
C LYS A 303 4.85 -9.37 -12.87
N SER A 304 4.97 -9.54 -14.18
CA SER A 304 3.83 -9.57 -15.09
C SER A 304 3.69 -10.95 -15.71
N VAL A 305 2.58 -11.63 -15.43
CA VAL A 305 2.27 -12.96 -15.97
C VAL A 305 1.55 -12.81 -17.32
N PRO A 306 2.00 -13.49 -18.39
CA PRO A 306 1.30 -13.50 -19.67
C PRO A 306 -0.11 -14.10 -19.59
N ARG A 307 -0.97 -13.72 -20.54
CA ARG A 307 -2.37 -14.19 -20.62
C ARG A 307 -2.50 -15.68 -20.90
N GLU A 308 -1.57 -16.21 -21.68
CA GLU A 308 -1.44 -17.60 -22.08
C GLU A 308 -0.95 -18.47 -20.91
N GLY A 309 -0.51 -17.83 -19.81
CA GLY A 309 0.17 -18.47 -18.70
C GLY A 309 1.64 -18.76 -19.02
N VAL A 310 2.33 -19.30 -18.02
CA VAL A 310 3.70 -19.80 -18.14
C VAL A 310 3.83 -21.06 -17.30
N ASP A 311 4.70 -21.98 -17.72
CA ASP A 311 4.98 -23.21 -16.97
C ASP A 311 5.65 -22.91 -15.62
N ASP A 312 6.49 -21.88 -15.59
CA ASP A 312 7.20 -21.43 -14.39
C ASP A 312 7.21 -19.90 -14.28
N GLU A 313 6.41 -19.36 -13.36
CA GLU A 313 6.38 -17.93 -13.06
C GLU A 313 7.74 -17.43 -12.50
N ASP A 314 8.63 -18.28 -11.99
CA ASP A 314 9.94 -17.86 -11.47
C ASP A 314 10.96 -17.52 -12.54
N SER A 315 10.77 -18.03 -13.74
CA SER A 315 11.57 -17.63 -14.90
C SER A 315 11.26 -16.22 -15.37
N LEU A 316 10.13 -15.64 -14.96
CA LEU A 316 9.71 -14.32 -15.38
C LEU A 316 10.57 -13.24 -14.71
N PRO A 317 10.90 -12.16 -15.45
CA PRO A 317 11.57 -11.03 -14.86
C PRO A 317 10.63 -10.35 -13.83
N HIS A 318 11.23 -9.81 -12.75
CA HIS A 318 10.50 -9.22 -11.64
C HIS A 318 11.05 -7.84 -11.27
N CYS A 319 10.26 -7.08 -10.52
CA CYS A 319 10.55 -5.73 -10.08
C CYS A 319 11.85 -5.69 -9.24
N PRO A 320 12.90 -5.00 -9.70
CA PRO A 320 14.17 -4.95 -8.97
C PRO A 320 14.10 -4.06 -7.72
N ALA A 321 13.11 -3.17 -7.63
CA ALA A 321 13.02 -2.17 -6.57
C ALA A 321 13.00 -2.78 -5.16
N PHE A 322 12.36 -3.95 -4.97
CA PHE A 322 12.33 -4.59 -3.65
C PHE A 322 13.71 -5.03 -3.17
N LYS A 323 14.53 -5.54 -4.09
CA LYS A 323 15.91 -5.91 -3.80
C LYS A 323 16.76 -4.67 -3.51
N GLU A 324 16.58 -3.61 -4.29
CA GLU A 324 17.24 -2.31 -4.05
C GLU A 324 16.86 -1.72 -2.68
N ILE A 325 15.60 -1.82 -2.28
CA ILE A 325 15.11 -1.43 -0.96
C ILE A 325 15.82 -2.25 0.13
N GLY A 326 15.88 -3.58 0.00
CA GLY A 326 16.61 -4.43 0.95
C GLY A 326 18.12 -4.11 1.01
N GLU A 327 18.74 -3.78 -0.12
CA GLU A 327 20.14 -3.37 -0.18
C GLU A 327 20.38 -2.00 0.49
N ALA A 328 19.49 -1.03 0.29
CA ALA A 328 19.61 0.32 0.82
C ALA A 328 19.36 0.38 2.34
N PHE A 329 18.39 -0.38 2.85
CA PHE A 329 18.00 -0.35 4.26
C PHE A 329 18.64 -1.46 5.11
N GLY A 330 19.20 -2.50 4.48
CA GLY A 330 19.81 -3.63 5.19
C GLY A 330 18.77 -4.68 5.58
N GLU A 331 18.12 -4.53 6.72
CA GLU A 331 17.09 -5.46 7.21
C GLU A 331 15.93 -4.67 7.81
N PHE A 332 14.69 -5.15 7.61
CA PHE A 332 13.51 -4.64 8.31
C PHE A 332 13.10 -5.59 9.43
N ASP A 333 12.73 -5.04 10.59
CA ASP A 333 12.28 -5.83 11.73
C ASP A 333 10.86 -6.36 11.49
N LEU A 334 10.02 -5.55 10.84
CA LEU A 334 8.67 -5.94 10.42
C LEU A 334 8.35 -5.44 9.01
N ALA A 335 7.74 -6.28 8.18
CA ALA A 335 7.13 -5.92 6.91
C ALA A 335 5.62 -6.21 6.87
N MET A 336 4.83 -5.36 6.23
CA MET A 336 3.43 -5.63 5.89
C MET A 336 3.34 -5.77 4.37
N ILE A 337 2.91 -6.93 3.88
CA ILE A 337 3.03 -7.31 2.46
C ILE A 337 1.66 -7.79 1.95
N PRO A 338 1.14 -7.28 0.82
CA PRO A 338 -0.16 -7.71 0.30
C PRO A 338 -0.11 -9.17 -0.13
N ILE A 339 -1.19 -9.92 0.12
CA ILE A 339 -1.32 -11.34 -0.27
C ILE A 339 -2.62 -11.64 -1.02
N GLY A 340 -3.53 -10.68 -1.14
CA GLY A 340 -4.83 -10.83 -1.81
C GLY A 340 -4.92 -10.05 -3.13
N ALA A 341 -6.10 -10.08 -3.75
CA ALA A 341 -6.42 -9.39 -4.99
C ALA A 341 -5.58 -9.81 -6.21
N TYR A 342 -5.25 -11.10 -6.34
CA TYR A 342 -4.26 -11.56 -7.33
C TYR A 342 -4.82 -12.37 -8.52
N LEU A 343 -6.12 -12.68 -8.56
CA LEU A 343 -6.72 -13.38 -9.70
C LEU A 343 -7.60 -12.47 -10.60
N PRO A 344 -7.61 -12.71 -11.93
CA PRO A 344 -6.77 -13.66 -12.66
C PRO A 344 -5.32 -13.15 -12.81
N ARG A 345 -4.34 -14.06 -12.73
CA ARG A 345 -2.90 -13.71 -12.68
C ARG A 345 -2.45 -12.84 -13.83
N TRP A 346 -2.87 -13.15 -15.06
CA TRP A 346 -2.42 -12.39 -16.23
C TRP A 346 -2.80 -10.91 -16.21
N PHE A 347 -3.87 -10.59 -15.49
CA PHE A 347 -4.37 -9.22 -15.36
C PHE A 347 -3.90 -8.56 -14.07
N MET A 348 -3.95 -9.27 -12.95
CA MET A 348 -3.67 -8.71 -11.63
C MET A 348 -2.18 -8.70 -11.27
N SER A 349 -1.38 -9.66 -11.75
CA SER A 349 0.05 -9.78 -11.38
C SER A 349 0.90 -8.51 -11.59
N PRO A 350 0.67 -7.68 -12.64
CA PRO A 350 1.43 -6.45 -12.80
C PRO A 350 1.21 -5.43 -11.69
N MET A 351 0.15 -5.59 -10.88
CA MET A 351 -0.32 -4.61 -9.91
C MET A 351 -0.51 -5.17 -8.49
N HIS A 352 -0.72 -6.48 -8.36
CA HIS A 352 -0.98 -7.17 -7.10
C HIS A 352 -0.17 -8.47 -7.00
N CYS A 353 0.55 -8.60 -5.89
CA CYS A 353 1.25 -9.81 -5.50
C CYS A 353 0.25 -10.91 -5.19
N ALA A 354 0.46 -12.09 -5.81
CA ALA A 354 -0.05 -13.31 -5.22
C ALA A 354 0.85 -13.74 -4.05
N PRO A 355 0.40 -14.64 -3.14
CA PRO A 355 1.22 -15.06 -2.01
C PRO A 355 2.60 -15.62 -2.41
N GLN A 356 2.74 -16.26 -3.58
CA GLN A 356 4.05 -16.64 -4.12
C GLN A 356 4.94 -15.41 -4.41
N ASP A 357 4.40 -14.33 -4.96
CA ASP A 357 5.15 -13.09 -5.14
C ASP A 357 5.54 -12.48 -3.78
N SER A 358 4.60 -12.47 -2.83
CA SER A 358 4.78 -11.87 -1.51
C SER A 358 5.94 -12.49 -0.74
N VAL A 359 6.13 -13.82 -0.80
CA VAL A 359 7.27 -14.48 -0.14
C VAL A 359 8.62 -14.13 -0.79
N ARG A 360 8.63 -13.77 -2.08
CA ARG A 360 9.84 -13.29 -2.78
C ARG A 360 10.13 -11.84 -2.39
N VAL A 361 9.10 -10.99 -2.33
CA VAL A 361 9.20 -9.62 -1.80
C VAL A 361 9.76 -9.63 -0.38
N PHE A 362 9.25 -10.50 0.50
CA PHE A 362 9.76 -10.67 1.88
C PHE A 362 11.28 -10.88 1.93
N ARG A 363 11.80 -11.76 1.07
CA ARG A 363 13.24 -12.03 0.97
C ARG A 363 14.00 -10.84 0.38
N ASP A 364 13.49 -10.24 -0.68
CA ASP A 364 14.17 -9.18 -1.42
C ASP A 364 14.29 -7.90 -0.58
N VAL A 365 13.27 -7.56 0.22
CA VAL A 365 13.33 -6.44 1.19
C VAL A 365 14.08 -6.82 2.48
N ARG A 366 14.46 -8.09 2.65
CA ARG A 366 15.21 -8.61 3.81
C ARG A 366 14.48 -8.36 5.14
N ALA A 367 13.18 -8.64 5.17
CA ALA A 367 12.41 -8.57 6.40
C ALA A 367 12.69 -9.78 7.32
N LYS A 368 12.75 -9.55 8.63
CA LYS A 368 12.89 -10.60 9.65
C LYS A 368 11.54 -11.23 9.99
N LYS A 369 10.52 -10.38 10.15
CA LYS A 369 9.12 -10.75 10.35
C LYS A 369 8.25 -10.04 9.32
N ALA A 370 7.18 -10.70 8.89
CA ALA A 370 6.17 -10.09 8.04
C ALA A 370 4.75 -10.54 8.37
N VAL A 371 3.79 -9.67 8.07
CA VAL A 371 2.36 -9.92 8.21
C VAL A 371 1.66 -9.67 6.87
N GLY A 372 0.86 -10.64 6.43
CA GLY A 372 0.08 -10.57 5.20
C GLY A 372 -1.10 -9.61 5.32
N MET A 373 -1.31 -8.79 4.31
CA MET A 373 -2.39 -7.79 4.25
C MET A 373 -3.16 -7.85 2.92
N HIS A 374 -4.11 -6.93 2.71
CA HIS A 374 -4.91 -6.82 1.47
C HIS A 374 -5.84 -8.01 1.17
N TRP A 375 -6.26 -8.73 2.20
CA TRP A 375 -7.20 -9.85 2.07
C TRP A 375 -8.27 -9.80 3.17
N GLY A 376 -9.26 -10.70 3.13
CA GLY A 376 -10.17 -10.91 4.26
C GLY A 376 -11.12 -9.74 4.56
N THR A 377 -11.33 -8.78 3.63
CA THR A 377 -12.22 -7.62 3.84
C THR A 377 -13.20 -7.37 2.71
N TRP A 378 -12.73 -7.21 1.47
CA TRP A 378 -13.57 -7.06 0.28
C TRP A 378 -13.28 -8.17 -0.73
N VAL A 379 -14.29 -8.51 -1.53
CA VAL A 379 -14.10 -9.31 -2.75
C VAL A 379 -13.74 -8.35 -3.87
N LEU A 380 -12.45 -8.27 -4.20
CA LEU A 380 -11.94 -7.39 -5.26
C LEU A 380 -11.68 -8.14 -6.58
N THR A 381 -11.59 -9.46 -6.49
CA THR A 381 -11.08 -10.38 -7.53
C THR A 381 -11.74 -11.75 -7.36
N THR A 382 -11.28 -12.74 -8.13
CA THR A 382 -11.94 -14.05 -8.23
C THR A 382 -11.37 -15.14 -7.32
N GLU A 383 -10.27 -14.92 -6.59
CA GLU A 383 -9.76 -15.94 -5.67
C GLU A 383 -10.72 -16.22 -4.51
N ASP A 384 -10.64 -17.43 -3.95
CA ASP A 384 -11.35 -17.75 -2.72
C ASP A 384 -10.85 -16.84 -1.59
N VAL A 385 -11.79 -16.22 -0.86
CA VAL A 385 -11.49 -15.18 0.14
C VAL A 385 -10.62 -15.66 1.31
N LEU A 386 -10.48 -16.98 1.51
CA LEU A 386 -9.66 -17.61 2.54
C LEU A 386 -8.47 -18.42 1.97
N GLU A 387 -8.28 -18.43 0.66
CA GLU A 387 -7.08 -19.00 0.03
C GLU A 387 -5.77 -18.26 0.37
N PRO A 388 -5.72 -16.91 0.42
CA PRO A 388 -4.45 -16.19 0.56
C PRO A 388 -3.55 -16.64 1.72
N PRO A 389 -4.06 -16.81 2.96
CA PRO A 389 -3.23 -17.30 4.07
C PRO A 389 -2.70 -18.73 3.90
N GLU A 390 -3.50 -19.62 3.32
CA GLU A 390 -3.09 -21.01 3.12
C GLU A 390 -2.06 -21.12 1.99
N LEU A 391 -2.26 -20.37 0.91
CA LEU A 391 -1.28 -20.30 -0.17
C LEU A 391 0.02 -19.63 0.31
N LEU A 392 -0.07 -18.55 1.11
CA LEU A 392 1.10 -17.94 1.76
C LEU A 392 1.91 -18.97 2.54
N ARG A 393 1.25 -19.76 3.41
CA ARG A 393 1.91 -20.78 4.22
C ARG A 393 2.63 -21.82 3.34
N ARG A 394 1.99 -22.28 2.27
CA ARG A 394 2.58 -23.25 1.32
C ARG A 394 3.77 -22.68 0.58
N GLU A 395 3.68 -21.44 0.09
CA GLU A 395 4.77 -20.79 -0.66
C GLU A 395 5.95 -20.44 0.26
N ALA A 396 5.69 -20.05 1.51
CA ALA A 396 6.72 -19.83 2.51
C ALA A 396 7.49 -21.13 2.82
N GLU A 397 6.76 -22.24 2.99
CA GLU A 397 7.34 -23.56 3.23
C GLU A 397 8.23 -24.02 2.06
N LYS A 398 7.79 -23.83 0.81
CA LYS A 398 8.58 -24.15 -0.40
C LYS A 398 9.92 -23.41 -0.45
N LEU A 399 9.97 -22.16 0.02
CA LEU A 399 11.18 -21.33 0.04
C LEU A 399 12.00 -21.46 1.34
N GLY A 400 11.60 -22.34 2.26
CA GLY A 400 12.29 -22.53 3.54
C GLY A 400 12.18 -21.33 4.50
N ILE A 401 11.16 -20.50 4.35
CA ILE A 401 10.87 -19.41 5.28
C ILE A 401 10.29 -20.02 6.57
N ALA A 402 10.80 -19.59 7.73
CA ALA A 402 10.33 -20.11 9.01
C ALA A 402 8.81 -19.86 9.18
N PRO A 403 8.04 -20.81 9.74
CA PRO A 403 6.58 -20.70 9.82
C PRO A 403 6.04 -19.46 10.56
N ASP A 404 6.85 -18.88 11.44
CA ASP A 404 6.54 -17.70 12.23
C ASP A 404 7.17 -16.40 11.67
N ALA A 405 7.92 -16.49 10.56
CA ALA A 405 8.60 -15.35 9.94
C ALA A 405 7.70 -14.57 8.98
N PHE A 406 6.73 -15.21 8.31
CA PHE A 406 5.74 -14.52 7.50
C PHE A 406 4.35 -15.13 7.75
N VAL A 407 3.52 -14.41 8.49
CA VAL A 407 2.23 -14.89 8.99
C VAL A 407 1.07 -14.08 8.40
N ALA A 408 -0.14 -14.62 8.48
CA ALA A 408 -1.37 -13.86 8.27
C ALA A 408 -2.18 -13.89 9.56
N CYS A 409 -2.83 -12.77 9.89
CA CYS A 409 -3.71 -12.69 11.06
C CYS A 409 -4.89 -13.65 10.91
N LYS A 410 -5.30 -14.27 12.02
CA LYS A 410 -6.43 -15.19 12.10
C LYS A 410 -7.74 -14.48 12.46
N ALA A 411 -7.66 -13.24 12.92
CA ALA A 411 -8.81 -12.41 13.22
C ALA A 411 -8.59 -10.96 12.77
N VAL A 412 -9.63 -10.30 12.27
CA VAL A 412 -9.61 -8.85 12.09
C VAL A 412 -9.62 -8.21 13.49
N GLY A 413 -8.69 -7.28 13.74
CA GLY A 413 -8.43 -6.70 15.05
C GLY A 413 -7.33 -7.40 15.86
N GLU A 414 -6.70 -8.45 15.31
CA GLU A 414 -5.55 -9.11 15.94
C GLU A 414 -4.30 -8.23 15.94
N THR A 415 -3.51 -8.30 17.01
CA THR A 415 -2.21 -7.64 17.13
C THR A 415 -1.08 -8.67 17.05
N VAL A 416 -0.19 -8.50 16.08
CA VAL A 416 1.09 -9.21 15.99
C VAL A 416 2.14 -8.41 16.77
N VAL A 417 2.86 -9.09 17.65
CA VAL A 417 3.94 -8.51 18.47
C VAL A 417 5.28 -9.03 17.96
N VAL A 418 6.23 -8.13 17.70
CA VAL A 418 7.59 -8.45 17.25
C VAL A 418 8.57 -7.92 18.29
N GLU A 419 9.26 -8.84 18.98
CA GLU A 419 10.23 -8.57 20.04
C GLU A 419 11.63 -8.18 19.54
#